data_AF-A0A4W3HY78-F1
#
_entry.id   AF-A0A4W3HY78-F1
#
_cell.length_a   1.000
_cell.length_b   1.000
_cell.length_c   1.000
_cell.angle_alpha   90.00
_cell.angle_beta   90.00
_cell.angle_gamma   90.00
#
_symmetry.space_group_name_H-M   'P 1'
#
loop_
_entity.id
_entity.type
_entity.pdbx_description
1 polymer ?
#
loop_
_entity_poly.entity_id
_entity_poly.type
_entity_poly.pdbx_seq_one_letter_code
_entity_poly.pdbx_strand_id
1 'polypeptide(L)'
;MSCSVFRQDYFGECSEVTVKDNVVIVYELLEEMLDNGFPLATESNILKELIKPPTILRSVVNTITGSSNVGDHLPTGQLSNIPWRTARVKYTNNEAYFDVTEEIDAIIDKLVWDVGKITLPKLPSLKGLIRLQSGAPKPEENPSLNIQFRIQQLAVSGLKVNRLDMYGERYKPFKGVKYVTKAGNFQVRT
;
A
#
# COMPACT_ATOMS: atom_id res chain seq x y z
N MET A 1 11.94 6.00 -16.92
CA MET A 1 13.16 5.25 -17.29
C MET A 1 14.45 5.75 -16.64
N SER A 2 14.53 6.95 -16.05
CA SER A 2 15.78 7.42 -15.41
C SER A 2 15.76 7.33 -13.88
N CYS A 3 14.66 7.70 -13.21
CA CYS A 3 14.66 7.91 -11.75
C CYS A 3 15.03 6.68 -10.88
N SER A 4 14.78 5.44 -11.32
CA SER A 4 15.13 4.24 -10.53
C SER A 4 16.64 4.05 -10.36
N VAL A 5 17.43 4.21 -11.43
CA VAL A 5 18.90 4.06 -11.37
C VAL A 5 19.53 5.18 -10.52
N PHE A 6 19.09 6.42 -10.72
CA PHE A 6 19.58 7.56 -9.92
C PHE A 6 19.24 7.38 -8.43
N ARG A 7 17.99 6.99 -8.13
CA ARG A 7 17.50 6.88 -6.76
C ARG A 7 18.02 5.63 -6.04
N GLN A 8 17.85 4.44 -6.59
CA GLN A 8 18.12 3.21 -5.83
C GLN A 8 19.60 2.85 -5.77
N ASP A 9 20.38 3.27 -6.77
CA ASP A 9 21.68 2.65 -7.03
C ASP A 9 22.90 3.56 -6.89
N TYR A 10 22.74 4.87 -7.07
CA TYR A 10 23.83 5.86 -6.98
C TYR A 10 23.69 6.83 -5.82
N PHE A 11 22.48 7.37 -5.61
CA PHE A 11 22.30 8.53 -4.74
C PHE A 11 21.38 8.27 -3.53
N GLY A 12 20.65 7.15 -3.49
CA GLY A 12 19.72 6.78 -2.41
C GLY A 12 18.40 7.56 -2.46
N GLU A 13 18.50 8.89 -2.49
CA GLU A 13 17.38 9.81 -2.68
C GLU A 13 17.66 10.74 -3.86
N CYS A 14 16.65 10.93 -4.72
CA CYS A 14 16.73 11.88 -5.81
C CYS A 14 16.15 13.22 -5.35
N SER A 15 16.99 14.08 -4.76
CA SER A 15 16.64 15.45 -4.37
C SER A 15 17.42 16.48 -5.19
N GLU A 16 16.93 17.72 -5.27
CA GLU A 16 17.62 18.81 -5.97
C GLU A 16 19.03 19.03 -5.42
N VAL A 17 19.20 18.96 -4.09
CA VAL A 17 20.49 19.10 -3.42
C VAL A 17 21.43 17.98 -3.85
N THR A 18 20.96 16.73 -3.79
CA THR A 18 21.77 15.56 -4.18
C THR A 18 22.22 15.61 -5.63
N VAL A 19 21.36 16.09 -6.54
CA VAL A 19 21.71 16.25 -7.96
C VAL A 19 22.77 17.34 -8.14
N LYS A 20 22.62 18.49 -7.47
CA LYS A 20 23.61 19.58 -7.53
C LYS A 20 24.98 19.16 -7.00
N ASP A 21 25.00 18.44 -5.87
CA ASP A 21 26.23 17.99 -5.22
C ASP A 21 26.99 16.93 -6.03
N ASN A 22 26.29 16.21 -6.93
CA ASN A 22 26.86 15.12 -7.72
C ASN A 22 26.78 15.37 -9.24
N VAL A 23 26.73 16.64 -9.66
CA VAL A 23 26.46 17.04 -11.05
C VAL A 23 27.38 16.36 -12.07
N VAL A 24 28.66 16.13 -11.72
CA VAL A 24 29.64 15.45 -12.57
C VAL A 24 29.22 14.02 -12.86
N ILE A 25 28.88 13.25 -11.82
CA ILE A 25 28.46 11.85 -11.94
C ILE A 25 27.12 11.75 -12.66
N VAL A 26 26.23 12.73 -12.44
CA VAL A 26 24.95 12.82 -13.16
C VAL A 26 25.18 12.98 -14.67
N TYR A 27 26.11 13.86 -15.08
CA TYR A 27 26.45 14.01 -16.50
C TYR A 27 27.11 12.77 -17.08
N GLU A 28 28.10 12.19 -16.40
CA GLU A 28 28.75 10.94 -16.82
C GLU A 28 27.70 9.83 -17.03
N LEU A 29 26.76 9.67 -16.09
CA LEU A 29 25.68 8.69 -16.20
C LEU A 29 24.78 8.96 -17.40
N LEU A 30 24.43 10.22 -17.66
CA LEU A 30 23.57 10.56 -18.80
C LEU A 30 24.27 10.31 -20.15
N GLU A 31 25.56 10.60 -20.26
CA GLU A 31 26.34 10.35 -21.48
C GLU A 31 26.49 8.85 -21.75
N GLU A 32 26.66 8.02 -20.72
CA GLU A 32 26.74 6.57 -20.89
C GLU A 32 25.37 5.93 -21.16
N MET A 33 24.31 6.46 -20.54
CA MET A 33 22.94 5.99 -20.76
C MET A 33 22.40 6.37 -22.13
N LEU A 34 22.86 7.48 -22.73
CA LEU A 34 22.33 8.04 -23.97
C LEU A 34 23.46 8.38 -24.95
N ASP A 35 23.53 7.64 -26.05
CA ASP A 35 24.39 7.99 -27.20
C ASP A 35 23.54 8.63 -28.30
N ASN A 36 23.84 9.89 -28.67
CA ASN A 36 23.11 10.68 -29.66
C ASN A 36 21.57 10.68 -29.46
N GLY A 37 21.11 10.69 -28.21
CA GLY A 37 19.69 10.67 -27.85
C GLY A 37 19.02 9.29 -27.89
N PHE A 38 19.76 8.22 -28.21
CA PHE A 38 19.30 6.84 -28.15
C PHE A 38 19.81 6.16 -26.87
N PRO A 39 18.95 5.42 -26.13
CA PRO A 39 19.40 4.65 -24.98
C PRO A 39 20.43 3.58 -25.39
N LEU A 40 21.58 3.56 -24.72
CA LEU A 40 22.66 2.60 -24.95
C LEU A 40 22.82 1.64 -23.76
N ALA A 41 23.27 2.15 -22.61
CA ALA A 41 23.48 1.34 -21.40
C ALA A 41 22.58 1.81 -20.25
N THR A 42 21.44 1.14 -20.03
CA THR A 42 20.49 1.52 -18.96
C THR A 42 20.54 0.60 -17.74
N GLU A 43 21.37 -0.43 -17.76
CA GLU A 43 21.45 -1.41 -16.67
C GLU A 43 22.41 -0.96 -15.57
N SER A 44 21.90 -0.94 -14.34
CA SER A 44 22.62 -0.47 -13.15
C SER A 44 23.94 -1.21 -12.91
N ASN A 45 23.98 -2.53 -13.10
CA ASN A 45 25.20 -3.31 -12.88
C ASN A 45 26.32 -2.95 -13.90
N ILE A 46 25.94 -2.59 -15.13
CA ILE A 46 26.89 -2.17 -16.17
C ILE A 46 27.37 -0.75 -15.88
N LEU A 47 26.44 0.15 -15.58
CA LEU A 47 26.75 1.53 -15.24
C LEU A 47 27.68 1.63 -14.03
N LYS A 48 27.50 0.81 -12.98
CA LYS A 48 28.36 0.81 -11.77
C LYS A 48 29.79 0.34 -12.02
N GLU A 49 30.01 -0.46 -13.06
CA GLU A 49 31.35 -0.87 -13.48
C GLU A 49 32.06 0.25 -14.28
N LEU A 50 31.31 0.98 -15.12
CA LEU A 50 31.81 2.08 -15.94
C LEU A 50 32.00 3.37 -15.14
N ILE A 51 31.02 3.72 -14.33
CA ILE A 51 30.95 4.95 -13.54
C ILE A 51 30.71 4.53 -12.09
N LYS A 52 31.76 4.55 -11.27
CA LYS A 52 31.69 4.01 -9.92
C LYS A 52 30.84 4.92 -9.01
N PRO A 53 29.88 4.38 -8.22
CA PRO A 53 29.07 5.19 -7.33
C PRO A 53 29.90 5.97 -6.29
N PRO A 54 29.48 7.19 -5.93
CA PRO A 54 30.15 7.98 -4.91
C PRO A 54 29.90 7.34 -3.54
N THR A 55 30.93 6.73 -2.95
CA THR A 55 30.90 6.28 -1.55
C THR A 55 31.63 7.30 -0.68
N ILE A 56 31.15 7.54 0.54
CA ILE A 56 31.69 8.55 1.49
C ILE A 56 33.22 8.42 1.69
N LEU A 57 33.76 7.20 1.67
CA LEU A 57 35.20 6.97 1.84
C LEU A 57 36.03 7.26 0.58
N ARG A 58 35.42 7.25 -0.62
CA ARG A 58 36.14 7.38 -1.89
C ARG A 58 36.21 8.82 -2.39
N SER A 59 35.24 9.66 -2.08
CA SER A 59 35.33 11.11 -2.36
C SER A 59 36.56 11.74 -1.71
N VAL A 60 36.88 11.30 -0.48
CA VAL A 60 38.07 11.72 0.25
C VAL A 60 39.35 11.19 -0.39
N VAL A 61 39.36 9.93 -0.86
CA VAL A 61 40.53 9.34 -1.52
C VAL A 61 40.79 10.00 -2.87
N ASN A 62 39.79 10.19 -3.72
CA ASN A 62 39.95 10.80 -5.05
C ASN A 62 40.46 12.25 -4.98
N THR A 63 40.09 12.99 -3.92
CA THR A 63 40.60 14.35 -3.67
C THR A 63 42.10 14.34 -3.34
N ILE A 64 42.61 13.25 -2.78
CA ILE A 64 44.01 13.13 -2.35
C ILE A 64 44.88 12.48 -3.44
N THR A 65 44.34 11.56 -4.23
CA THR A 65 45.08 10.79 -5.23
C THR A 65 44.90 11.26 -6.67
N GLY A 66 43.94 12.16 -6.94
CA GLY A 66 43.64 12.65 -8.30
C GLY A 66 43.04 11.59 -9.23
N SER A 67 42.48 10.52 -8.68
CA SER A 67 41.90 9.40 -9.44
C SER A 67 40.49 9.70 -9.96
N SER A 68 40.20 9.26 -11.19
CA SER A 68 38.91 9.40 -11.87
C SER A 68 37.86 8.39 -11.39
N ASN A 69 36.59 8.71 -11.59
CA ASN A 69 35.46 7.82 -11.27
C ASN A 69 35.15 6.81 -12.38
N VAL A 70 35.73 7.00 -13.57
CA VAL A 70 35.58 6.12 -14.75
C VAL A 70 36.42 4.86 -14.57
N GLY A 71 35.86 3.70 -14.93
CA GLY A 71 36.55 2.41 -14.92
C GLY A 71 37.56 2.25 -16.07
N ASP A 72 38.73 1.67 -15.78
CA ASP A 72 39.81 1.45 -16.77
C ASP A 72 39.56 0.24 -17.70
N HIS A 73 38.48 -0.51 -17.52
CA HIS A 73 38.20 -1.74 -18.27
C HIS A 73 36.73 -1.83 -18.67
N LEU A 74 36.47 -2.34 -19.87
CA LEU A 74 35.11 -2.55 -20.37
C LEU A 74 34.36 -3.59 -19.53
N PRO A 75 33.08 -3.36 -19.19
CA PRO A 75 32.26 -4.29 -18.42
C PRO A 75 32.14 -5.63 -19.13
N THR A 76 32.23 -6.72 -18.36
CA THR A 76 32.10 -8.08 -18.93
C THR A 76 30.68 -8.33 -19.47
N GLY A 77 29.71 -7.50 -19.07
CA GLY A 77 28.29 -7.61 -19.45
C GLY A 77 27.84 -6.77 -20.65
N GLN A 78 28.69 -5.88 -21.21
CA GLN A 78 28.25 -4.90 -22.22
C GLN A 78 27.75 -5.53 -23.55
N LEU A 79 28.17 -6.78 -23.84
CA LEU A 79 27.72 -7.56 -25.01
C LEU A 79 26.90 -8.80 -24.62
N SER A 80 26.53 -8.93 -23.35
CA SER A 80 25.76 -10.07 -22.84
C SER A 80 24.29 -9.94 -23.22
N ASN A 81 23.64 -11.04 -23.60
CA ASN A 81 22.18 -11.10 -23.75
C ASN A 81 21.43 -11.24 -22.40
N ILE A 82 22.16 -11.28 -21.27
CA ILE A 82 21.62 -11.31 -19.91
C ILE A 82 22.19 -10.10 -19.16
N PRO A 83 21.59 -8.91 -19.33
CA PRO A 83 22.21 -7.66 -18.89
C PRO A 83 21.80 -7.28 -17.44
N TRP A 84 20.73 -7.89 -16.91
CA TRP A 84 20.20 -7.67 -15.56
C TRP A 84 21.01 -8.36 -14.43
N ARG A 85 21.99 -9.22 -14.76
CA ARG A 85 22.80 -9.97 -13.77
C ARG A 85 24.27 -9.99 -14.14
N THR A 86 25.12 -9.77 -13.14
CA THR A 86 26.57 -9.98 -13.28
C THR A 86 26.91 -11.45 -13.50
N ALA A 87 27.84 -11.71 -14.42
CA ALA A 87 28.32 -13.06 -14.68
C ALA A 87 29.05 -13.63 -13.44
N ARG A 88 28.91 -14.95 -13.22
CA ARG A 88 29.68 -15.71 -12.21
C ARG A 88 29.49 -15.30 -10.74
N VAL A 89 28.40 -14.64 -10.38
CA VAL A 89 28.06 -14.37 -8.97
C VAL A 89 27.90 -15.68 -8.18
N LYS A 90 28.58 -15.79 -7.05
CA LYS A 90 28.52 -16.91 -6.09
C LYS A 90 28.00 -16.40 -4.75
N TYR A 91 27.04 -17.09 -4.17
CA TYR A 91 26.55 -16.85 -2.81
C TYR A 91 26.89 -18.04 -1.92
N THR A 92 27.15 -17.77 -0.63
CA THR A 92 27.38 -18.82 0.37
C THR A 92 26.12 -19.68 0.56
N ASN A 93 24.96 -19.02 0.65
CA ASN A 93 23.64 -19.65 0.67
C ASN A 93 22.81 -19.07 -0.49
N ASN A 94 22.23 -19.94 -1.31
CA ASN A 94 21.39 -19.52 -2.43
C ASN A 94 19.94 -19.58 -1.98
N GLU A 95 19.39 -18.45 -1.57
CA GLU A 95 18.01 -18.29 -1.11
C GLU A 95 17.28 -17.28 -1.99
N ALA A 96 15.97 -17.48 -2.19
CA ALA A 96 15.11 -16.57 -2.91
C ALA A 96 13.87 -16.28 -2.07
N TYR A 97 13.53 -14.99 -1.94
CA TYR A 97 12.36 -14.50 -1.22
C TYR A 97 11.36 -13.93 -2.22
N PHE A 98 10.07 -14.16 -1.98
CA PHE A 98 9.00 -13.65 -2.82
C PHE A 98 8.05 -12.82 -1.96
N ASP A 99 7.90 -11.55 -2.30
CA ASP A 99 6.88 -10.68 -1.71
C ASP A 99 5.66 -10.65 -2.63
N VAL A 100 4.53 -11.16 -2.14
CA VAL A 100 3.25 -11.07 -2.85
C VAL A 100 2.52 -9.83 -2.34
N THR A 101 2.41 -8.81 -3.18
CA THR A 101 1.66 -7.59 -2.89
C THR A 101 0.40 -7.58 -3.76
N GLU A 102 -0.77 -7.60 -3.15
CA GLU A 102 -2.07 -7.47 -3.82
C GLU A 102 -2.62 -6.05 -3.63
N GLU A 103 -3.03 -5.40 -4.72
CA GLU A 103 -3.67 -4.08 -4.71
C GLU A 103 -5.02 -4.17 -5.43
N ILE A 104 -6.09 -3.68 -4.78
CA ILE A 104 -7.46 -3.72 -5.31
C ILE A 104 -7.96 -2.29 -5.50
N ASP A 105 -8.12 -1.89 -6.76
CA ASP A 105 -8.80 -0.66 -7.14
C ASP A 105 -10.28 -0.94 -7.47
N ALA A 106 -11.21 -0.37 -6.69
CA ALA A 106 -12.64 -0.54 -6.91
C ALA A 106 -13.41 0.77 -6.70
N ILE A 107 -14.42 0.98 -7.55
CA ILE A 107 -15.40 2.07 -7.42
C ILE A 107 -16.63 1.49 -6.74
N ILE A 108 -16.96 1.99 -5.55
CA ILE A 108 -18.08 1.51 -4.73
C ILE A 108 -19.13 2.61 -4.62
N ASP A 109 -20.32 2.37 -5.17
CA ASP A 109 -21.48 3.26 -5.05
C ASP A 109 -22.16 3.16 -3.66
N LYS A 110 -22.19 1.94 -3.10
CA LYS A 110 -22.74 1.68 -1.76
C LYS A 110 -21.83 0.78 -0.94
N LEU A 111 -21.37 1.31 0.20
CA LEU A 111 -20.65 0.51 1.20
C LEU A 111 -21.65 -0.30 2.04
N VAL A 112 -21.56 -1.63 1.97
CA VAL A 112 -22.33 -2.54 2.83
C VAL A 112 -21.35 -3.24 3.78
N TRP A 113 -21.57 -3.05 5.09
CA TRP A 113 -20.77 -3.69 6.13
C TRP A 113 -21.64 -4.66 6.93
N ASP A 114 -21.35 -5.97 6.84
CA ASP A 114 -21.98 -6.99 7.67
C ASP A 114 -21.20 -7.16 8.98
N VAL A 115 -21.76 -6.63 10.06
CA VAL A 115 -21.20 -6.68 11.42
C VAL A 115 -21.46 -8.02 12.11
N GLY A 116 -22.51 -8.74 11.72
CA GLY A 116 -23.00 -9.91 12.44
C GLY A 116 -23.47 -9.58 13.87
N LYS A 117 -23.15 -10.45 14.84
CA LYS A 117 -23.55 -10.32 16.24
C LYS A 117 -22.49 -9.56 17.04
N ILE A 118 -22.90 -8.48 17.72
CA ILE A 118 -22.02 -7.74 18.62
C ILE A 118 -21.82 -8.53 19.92
N THR A 119 -20.56 -8.80 20.27
CA THR A 119 -20.16 -9.46 21.52
C THR A 119 -19.17 -8.59 22.29
N LEU A 120 -19.43 -8.32 23.57
CA LEU A 120 -18.50 -7.60 24.44
C LEU A 120 -17.31 -8.50 24.84
N PRO A 121 -16.12 -7.93 25.10
CA PRO A 121 -15.81 -6.49 25.22
C PRO A 121 -15.44 -5.79 23.90
N LYS A 122 -15.27 -6.53 22.80
CA LYS A 122 -14.75 -5.98 21.54
C LYS A 122 -15.86 -5.39 20.68
N LEU A 123 -15.91 -4.07 20.59
CA LEU A 123 -16.85 -3.38 19.71
C LEU A 123 -16.35 -3.42 18.26
N PRO A 124 -17.25 -3.65 17.28
CA PRO A 124 -16.90 -3.58 15.88
C PRO A 124 -16.60 -2.13 15.49
N SER A 125 -15.57 -1.93 14.66
CA SER A 125 -15.22 -0.61 14.13
C SER A 125 -14.77 -0.74 12.68
N LEU A 126 -15.17 0.24 11.86
CA LEU A 126 -14.74 0.38 10.48
C LEU A 126 -14.01 1.71 10.36
N LYS A 127 -12.73 1.66 9.98
CA LYS A 127 -11.87 2.83 9.76
C LYS A 127 -11.16 2.65 8.44
N GLY A 128 -11.03 3.73 7.68
CA GLY A 128 -10.37 3.71 6.38
C GLY A 128 -10.25 5.10 5.78
N LEU A 129 -9.50 5.21 4.70
CA LEU A 129 -9.39 6.42 3.89
C LEU A 129 -10.29 6.28 2.67
N ILE A 130 -11.22 7.21 2.49
CA ILE A 130 -12.04 7.29 1.27
C ILE A 130 -11.34 8.26 0.32
N ARG A 131 -10.98 7.79 -0.88
CA ARG A 131 -10.45 8.63 -1.95
C ARG A 131 -11.58 8.98 -2.90
N LEU A 132 -11.75 10.26 -3.19
CA LEU A 132 -12.68 10.72 -4.21
C LEU A 132 -12.01 10.67 -5.58
N GLN A 133 -12.79 10.43 -6.63
CA GLN A 133 -12.29 10.49 -8.01
C GLN A 133 -11.74 11.88 -8.31
N SER A 134 -10.64 11.96 -9.06
CA SER A 134 -10.02 13.24 -9.46
C SER A 134 -11.03 14.12 -10.19
N GLY A 135 -11.20 15.36 -9.73
CA GLY A 135 -12.16 16.32 -10.28
C GLY A 135 -13.59 16.22 -9.73
N ALA A 136 -13.89 15.26 -8.84
CA ALA A 136 -15.19 15.19 -8.18
C ALA A 136 -15.37 16.37 -7.21
N PRO A 137 -16.57 16.99 -7.16
CA PRO A 137 -16.85 18.05 -6.19
C PRO A 137 -16.72 17.50 -4.77
N LYS A 138 -16.28 18.37 -3.83
CA LYS A 138 -16.29 18.03 -2.41
C LYS A 138 -17.74 17.75 -1.99
N PRO A 139 -18.04 16.64 -1.31
CA PRO A 139 -19.37 16.37 -0.79
C PRO A 139 -19.83 17.52 0.14
N GLU A 140 -21.04 18.02 -0.07
CA GLU A 140 -21.63 19.09 0.75
C GLU A 140 -22.02 18.60 2.15
N GLU A 141 -22.37 17.31 2.28
CA GLU A 141 -22.69 16.65 3.54
C GLU A 141 -21.95 15.32 3.68
N ASN A 142 -21.75 14.88 4.92
CA ASN A 142 -21.27 13.54 5.20
C ASN A 142 -22.32 12.49 4.79
N PRO A 143 -21.88 11.29 4.35
CA PRO A 143 -22.81 10.24 3.98
C PRO A 143 -23.63 9.77 5.18
N SER A 144 -24.92 9.50 4.96
CA SER A 144 -25.77 8.94 6.00
C SER A 144 -25.57 7.44 6.17
N LEU A 145 -25.55 6.97 7.41
CA LEU A 145 -25.43 5.56 7.77
C LEU A 145 -26.81 4.96 8.02
N ASN A 146 -27.24 4.04 7.16
CA ASN A 146 -28.47 3.28 7.37
C ASN A 146 -28.16 2.00 8.14
N ILE A 147 -28.77 1.81 9.31
CA ILE A 147 -28.43 0.71 10.23
C ILE A 147 -29.58 -0.29 10.29
N GLN A 148 -29.26 -1.56 10.04
CA GLN A 148 -30.17 -2.68 10.22
C GLN A 148 -29.72 -3.51 11.43
N PHE A 149 -30.62 -3.75 12.39
CA PHE A 149 -30.34 -4.56 13.56
C PHE A 149 -31.55 -5.36 14.02
N ARG A 150 -31.29 -6.43 14.78
CA ARG A 150 -32.31 -7.23 15.47
C ARG A 150 -31.84 -7.55 16.88
N ILE A 151 -32.62 -7.14 17.87
CA ILE A 151 -32.37 -7.43 19.29
C ILE A 151 -33.39 -8.47 19.76
N GLN A 152 -32.90 -9.59 20.27
CA GLN A 152 -33.74 -10.62 20.87
C GLN A 152 -34.01 -10.29 22.34
N GLN A 153 -35.17 -10.72 22.83
CA GLN A 153 -35.57 -10.58 24.25
C GLN A 153 -35.65 -9.13 24.75
N LEU A 154 -35.86 -8.16 23.84
CA LEU A 154 -35.98 -6.75 24.17
C LEU A 154 -37.17 -6.12 23.44
N ALA A 155 -37.98 -5.37 24.19
CA ALA A 155 -38.95 -4.43 23.67
C ALA A 155 -38.50 -3.01 24.03
N VAL A 156 -38.00 -2.25 23.04
CA VAL A 156 -37.47 -0.89 23.28
C VAL A 156 -38.56 0.08 23.77
N SER A 157 -39.84 -0.19 23.49
CA SER A 157 -40.96 0.58 24.04
C SER A 157 -41.15 0.41 25.55
N GLY A 158 -40.47 -0.56 26.18
CA GLY A 158 -40.68 -0.92 27.58
C GLY A 158 -41.96 -1.72 27.84
N LEU A 159 -42.74 -2.05 26.80
CA LEU A 159 -43.97 -2.83 26.93
C LEU A 159 -43.69 -4.21 27.52
N LYS A 160 -44.45 -4.57 28.56
CA LYS A 160 -44.39 -5.88 29.20
C LYS A 160 -45.79 -6.46 29.31
N VAL A 161 -45.95 -7.71 28.88
CA VAL A 161 -47.16 -8.48 29.13
C VAL A 161 -47.23 -8.81 30.61
N ASN A 162 -48.25 -8.29 31.30
CA ASN A 162 -48.45 -8.56 32.72
C ASN A 162 -49.02 -9.96 32.95
N ARG A 163 -50.14 -10.28 32.29
CA ARG A 163 -50.85 -11.55 32.47
C ARG A 163 -51.51 -12.02 31.18
N LEU A 164 -51.55 -13.34 31.00
CA LEU A 164 -52.28 -14.03 29.94
C LEU A 164 -53.14 -15.13 30.57
N ASP A 165 -54.46 -14.92 30.52
CA ASP A 165 -55.47 -15.83 31.04
C ASP A 165 -56.24 -16.50 29.90
N MET A 166 -56.60 -17.77 30.10
CA MET A 166 -57.41 -18.55 29.18
C MET A 166 -58.56 -19.17 29.96
N TYR A 167 -59.78 -19.02 29.43
CA TYR A 167 -61.02 -19.49 30.05
C TYR A 167 -61.74 -20.45 29.11
N GLY A 168 -62.61 -21.30 29.66
CA GLY A 168 -63.43 -22.23 28.88
C GLY A 168 -62.76 -23.54 28.50
N GLU A 169 -61.45 -23.67 28.70
CA GLU A 169 -60.67 -24.87 28.35
C GLU A 169 -60.18 -25.64 29.59
N ARG A 170 -60.20 -26.98 29.50
CA ARG A 170 -59.80 -27.87 30.62
C ARG A 170 -58.31 -28.18 30.67
N TYR A 171 -57.59 -27.99 29.57
CA TYR A 171 -56.15 -28.26 29.50
C TYR A 171 -55.33 -27.02 29.87
N LYS A 172 -54.07 -27.24 30.30
CA LYS A 172 -53.15 -26.16 30.67
C LYS A 172 -52.12 -25.93 29.55
N PRO A 173 -52.32 -24.94 28.66
CA PRO A 173 -51.35 -24.67 27.60
C PRO A 173 -50.04 -24.12 28.16
N PHE A 174 -48.96 -24.32 27.40
CA PHE A 174 -47.74 -23.56 27.59
C PHE A 174 -47.98 -22.09 27.23
N LYS A 175 -47.61 -21.17 28.12
CA LYS A 175 -47.72 -19.72 27.92
C LYS A 175 -46.32 -19.14 27.88
N GLY A 176 -45.96 -18.51 26.77
CA GLY A 176 -44.67 -17.87 26.59
C GLY A 176 -44.82 -16.53 25.89
N VAL A 177 -43.92 -15.60 26.20
CA VAL A 177 -43.84 -14.29 25.53
C VAL A 177 -42.42 -14.11 25.02
N LYS A 178 -42.29 -13.66 23.77
CA LYS A 178 -41.01 -13.34 23.14
C LYS A 178 -41.04 -11.91 22.66
N TYR A 179 -40.07 -11.13 23.13
CA TYR A 179 -39.86 -9.77 22.66
C TYR A 179 -38.75 -9.75 21.60
N VAL A 180 -38.98 -9.01 20.52
CA VAL A 180 -37.99 -8.81 19.46
C VAL A 180 -38.11 -7.37 18.99
N THR A 181 -36.99 -6.65 18.97
CA THR A 181 -36.89 -5.34 18.34
C THR A 181 -36.11 -5.47 17.03
N LYS A 182 -36.58 -4.84 15.96
CA LYS A 182 -35.88 -4.75 14.68
C LYS A 182 -35.75 -3.27 14.30
N ALA A 183 -34.69 -2.93 13.59
CA ALA A 183 -34.57 -1.61 12.97
C ALA A 183 -35.72 -1.40 11.97
N GLY A 184 -36.34 -0.22 12.01
CA GLY A 184 -37.17 0.29 10.92
C GLY A 184 -36.31 1.11 9.96
N ASN A 185 -36.72 2.35 9.68
CA ASN A 185 -35.86 3.33 9.03
C ASN A 185 -34.96 4.01 10.08
N PHE A 186 -33.86 3.35 10.45
CA PHE A 186 -32.89 3.88 11.40
C PHE A 186 -31.68 4.44 10.65
N GLN A 187 -31.53 5.76 10.68
CA GLN A 187 -30.48 6.49 9.98
C GLN A 187 -29.66 7.31 10.97
N VAL A 188 -28.34 7.27 10.85
CA VAL A 188 -27.41 8.12 11.59
C VAL A 188 -26.76 9.07 10.59
N ARG A 189 -26.82 10.37 10.88
CA ARG A 189 -26.11 11.42 10.12
C ARG A 189 -24.91 11.86 10.97
N THR A 190 -23.74 11.94 10.35
CA THR A 190 -22.47 12.26 11.01
C THR A 190 -22.00 13.65 10.65
#